data_AF-A0A6A3TSM3-F1
#
_entry.id   AF-A0A6A3TSM3-F1
#
_cell.length_a   1.000
_cell.length_b   1.000
_cell.length_c   1.000
_cell.angle_alpha   90.00
_cell.angle_beta   90.00
_cell.angle_gamma   90.00
#
_symmetry.space_group_name_H-M   'P 1'
#
loop_
_entity.id
_entity.type
_entity.pdbx_description
1 polymer ?
#
loop_
_entity_poly.entity_id
_entity_poly.type
_entity_poly.pdbx_seq_one_letter_code
_entity_poly.pdbx_strand_id
1 'polypeptide(L)'
;MMQVFKQAMSILSSAMVGFGLNGKDYGGSFSGSMGVNAISAVCAGAALIASASSWFFVAENKGPAKSFRDYMRLLFDLLQHRVVYQLIAFRFFYFVFSLMSVTAHSFLQYRFM
;
A
#
# COMPACT_ATOMS: atom_id res chain seq x y z
N MET A 1 -15.32 8.99 0.11
CA MET A 1 -15.15 8.70 -1.34
C MET A 1 -13.78 8.10 -1.66
N MET A 2 -12.67 8.76 -1.32
CA MET A 2 -11.29 8.25 -1.56
C MET A 2 -11.03 6.83 -0.99
N GLN A 3 -11.54 6.53 0.21
CA GLN A 3 -11.33 5.22 0.86
C GLN A 3 -11.98 4.07 0.09
N VAL A 4 -13.20 4.27 -0.42
CA VAL A 4 -13.94 3.26 -1.19
C VAL A 4 -13.22 2.95 -2.49
N PHE A 5 -12.73 3.98 -3.18
CA PHE A 5 -11.94 3.82 -4.40
C PHE A 5 -10.67 2.99 -4.15
N LYS A 6 -9.91 3.30 -3.08
CA LYS A 6 -8.75 2.48 -2.69
C LYS A 6 -9.12 1.02 -2.43
N GLN A 7 -10.23 0.77 -1.73
CA GLN A 7 -10.67 -0.59 -1.44
C GLN A 7 -11.06 -1.34 -2.72
N ALA A 8 -11.80 -0.71 -3.62
CA ALA A 8 -12.16 -1.31 -4.91
C ALA A 8 -10.92 -1.70 -5.73
N MET A 9 -9.93 -0.81 -5.82
CA MET A 9 -8.66 -1.11 -6.51
C MET A 9 -7.87 -2.22 -5.81
N SER A 10 -7.90 -2.28 -4.48
CA SER A 10 -7.26 -3.35 -3.71
C SER A 10 -7.91 -4.71 -3.95
N ILE A 11 -9.25 -4.75 -4.03
CA ILE A 11 -10.00 -5.98 -4.36
C ILE A 11 -9.67 -6.43 -5.78
N LEU A 12 -9.67 -5.50 -6.75
CA LEU A 12 -9.31 -5.80 -8.13
C LEU A 12 -7.90 -6.36 -8.23
N SER A 13 -6.92 -5.73 -7.59
CA SER A 13 -5.53 -6.20 -7.56
C SER A 13 -5.42 -7.60 -6.93
N SER A 14 -6.13 -7.84 -5.83
CA SER A 14 -6.13 -9.15 -5.16
C SER A 14 -6.75 -10.23 -6.05
N ALA A 15 -7.83 -9.92 -6.77
CA ALA A 15 -8.45 -10.82 -7.74
C ALA A 15 -7.49 -11.12 -8.91
N MET A 16 -6.82 -10.11 -9.45
CA MET A 16 -5.85 -10.29 -10.54
C MET A 16 -4.70 -11.22 -10.14
N VAL A 17 -4.14 -11.07 -8.94
CA VAL A 17 -3.09 -11.97 -8.44
C VAL A 17 -3.65 -13.36 -8.14
N GLY A 18 -4.83 -13.42 -7.52
CA GLY A 18 -5.50 -14.67 -7.16
C GLY A 18 -5.83 -15.55 -8.35
N PHE A 19 -6.34 -14.99 -9.45
CA PHE A 19 -6.59 -15.74 -10.70
C PHE A 19 -5.32 -15.89 -11.54
N GLY A 20 -4.46 -14.87 -11.57
CA GLY A 20 -3.24 -14.83 -12.36
C GLY A 20 -2.23 -15.89 -11.91
N LEU A 21 -2.01 -16.06 -10.61
CA LEU A 21 -1.08 -17.04 -10.04
C LEU A 21 -1.77 -18.34 -9.57
N ASN A 22 -2.84 -18.79 -10.26
CA ASN A 22 -3.51 -20.06 -9.96
C ASN A 22 -3.33 -21.12 -11.07
N GLY A 23 -2.24 -21.02 -11.82
CA GLY A 23 -1.88 -22.00 -12.84
C GLY A 23 -1.42 -23.33 -12.26
N LYS A 24 -1.29 -24.34 -13.12
CA LYS A 24 -0.69 -25.64 -12.75
C LYS A 24 0.70 -25.49 -12.14
N ASP A 25 1.50 -24.55 -12.65
CA ASP A 25 2.85 -24.24 -12.15
C ASP A 25 2.86 -23.68 -10.71
N TYR A 26 1.71 -23.18 -10.24
CA TYR A 26 1.51 -22.63 -8.89
C TYR A 26 0.62 -23.54 -8.02
N GLY A 27 0.39 -24.79 -8.43
CA GLY A 27 -0.44 -25.76 -7.70
C GLY A 27 -1.95 -25.56 -7.85
N GLY A 28 -2.39 -24.75 -8.83
CA GLY A 28 -3.80 -24.50 -9.13
C GLY A 28 -4.32 -25.26 -10.36
N SER A 29 -5.58 -25.00 -10.71
CA SER A 29 -6.29 -25.72 -11.78
C SER A 29 -6.62 -24.85 -13.00
N PHE A 30 -6.31 -23.55 -12.97
CA PHE A 30 -6.63 -22.64 -14.06
C PHE A 30 -5.62 -22.76 -15.21
N SER A 31 -6.10 -22.92 -16.45
CA SER A 31 -5.24 -22.86 -17.64
C SER A 31 -4.89 -21.42 -18.07
N GLY A 32 -5.60 -20.41 -17.57
CA GLY A 32 -5.42 -19.00 -17.92
C GLY A 32 -4.52 -18.22 -16.96
N SER A 33 -3.49 -18.84 -16.39
CA SER A 33 -2.62 -18.20 -15.40
C SER A 33 -1.67 -17.19 -16.04
N MET A 34 -1.66 -15.97 -15.52
CA MET A 34 -0.66 -14.96 -15.83
C MET A 34 0.59 -15.24 -14.97
N GLY A 35 1.70 -15.63 -15.58
CA GLY A 35 2.96 -15.85 -14.86
C GLY A 35 3.42 -14.60 -14.09
N VAL A 36 4.29 -14.79 -13.09
CA VAL A 36 4.82 -13.70 -12.23
C VAL A 36 5.30 -12.49 -13.04
N ASN A 37 5.96 -12.73 -14.18
CA ASN A 37 6.45 -11.68 -15.08
C ASN A 37 5.34 -10.77 -15.63
N ALA A 38 4.18 -11.34 -15.97
CA ALA A 38 3.05 -10.58 -16.49
C ALA A 38 2.43 -9.70 -15.41
N ILE A 39 2.29 -10.23 -14.18
CA ILE A 39 1.77 -9.47 -13.04
C ILE A 39 2.73 -8.34 -12.66
N SER A 40 4.04 -8.62 -12.61
CA SER A 40 5.04 -7.58 -12.34
C SER A 40 5.04 -6.50 -13.42
N ALA A 41 4.83 -6.85 -14.69
CA ALA A 41 4.74 -5.87 -15.78
C ALA A 41 3.52 -4.96 -15.64
N VAL A 42 2.36 -5.51 -15.24
CA VAL A 42 1.15 -4.71 -14.96
C VAL A 42 1.39 -3.75 -13.80
N CYS A 43 1.99 -4.21 -12.70
CA CYS A 43 2.35 -3.35 -11.57
C CYS A 43 3.31 -2.24 -11.99
N ALA A 44 4.33 -2.56 -12.79
CA ALA A 44 5.28 -1.58 -13.32
C ALA A 44 4.58 -0.54 -14.20
N GLY A 45 3.68 -0.97 -15.10
CA GLY A 45 2.88 -0.07 -15.93
C GLY A 45 2.02 0.90 -15.10
N ALA A 46 1.35 0.40 -14.06
CA ALA A 46 0.56 1.24 -13.16
C ALA A 46 1.44 2.27 -12.41
N ALA A 47 2.63 1.88 -11.96
CA ALA A 47 3.59 2.78 -11.31
C ALA A 47 4.11 3.86 -12.27
N LEU A 48 4.35 3.52 -13.54
CA LEU A 48 4.77 4.48 -14.56
C LEU A 48 3.66 5.49 -14.87
N ILE A 49 2.40 5.04 -14.99
CA ILE A 49 1.25 5.93 -15.18
C ILE A 49 1.12 6.90 -14.00
N ALA A 50 1.23 6.39 -12.76
CA ALA A 50 1.19 7.23 -11.57
C ALA A 50 2.34 8.27 -11.57
N SER A 51 3.55 7.84 -11.91
CA SER A 51 4.72 8.73 -11.98
C SER A 51 4.56 9.81 -13.06
N ALA A 52 4.11 9.43 -14.26
CA ALA A 52 3.83 10.36 -15.34
C ALA A 52 2.72 11.35 -14.96
N SER A 53 1.64 10.87 -14.35
CA SER A 53 0.57 11.74 -13.87
C SER A 53 1.07 12.74 -12.82
N SER A 54 1.94 12.31 -11.90
CA SER A 54 2.55 13.21 -10.93
C SER A 54 3.40 14.27 -11.60
N TRP A 55 4.11 13.94 -12.68
CA TRP A 55 4.94 14.89 -13.39
C TRP A 55 4.13 15.92 -14.18
N PHE A 56 3.05 15.50 -14.85
CA PHE A 56 2.26 16.38 -15.72
C PHE A 56 1.17 17.17 -14.98
N PHE A 57 0.58 16.60 -13.92
CA PHE A 57 -0.58 17.21 -13.25
C PHE A 57 -0.23 17.96 -11.96
N VAL A 58 0.92 17.67 -11.32
CA VAL A 58 1.34 18.39 -10.10
C VAL A 58 2.09 19.65 -10.48
N ALA A 59 1.39 20.79 -10.49
CA ALA A 59 1.99 22.10 -10.62
C ALA A 59 2.42 22.61 -9.23
N GLU A 60 3.68 22.37 -8.87
CA GLU A 60 4.23 22.88 -7.61
C GLU A 60 4.68 24.34 -7.77
N ASN A 61 4.17 25.24 -6.92
CA ASN A 61 4.67 26.61 -6.85
C ASN A 61 6.01 26.60 -6.10
N LYS A 62 7.09 27.06 -6.75
CA LYS A 62 8.42 27.10 -6.13
C LYS A 62 8.43 28.07 -4.93
N GLY A 63 8.44 27.53 -3.72
CA GLY A 63 8.59 28.30 -2.49
C GLY A 63 10.06 28.70 -2.22
N PRO A 64 10.29 29.65 -1.30
CA PRO A 64 11.64 30.04 -0.91
C PRO A 64 12.39 28.86 -0.26
N ALA A 65 13.69 28.77 -0.53
CA ALA A 65 14.55 27.74 0.05
C ALA A 65 14.57 27.89 1.58
N LYS A 66 14.06 26.90 2.31
CA LYS A 66 14.14 26.83 3.78
C LYS A 66 15.40 26.09 4.18
N SER A 67 16.09 26.58 5.21
CA SER A 67 17.24 25.85 5.75
C SER A 67 16.76 24.54 6.42
N PHE A 68 17.55 23.47 6.29
CA PHE A 68 17.21 22.18 6.94
C PHE A 68 17.03 22.33 8.45
N ARG A 69 17.82 23.22 9.08
CA ARG A 69 17.75 23.48 10.52
C ARG A 69 16.43 24.16 10.92
N ASP A 70 15.91 25.07 10.09
CA ASP A 70 14.59 25.68 10.32
C ASP A 70 13.48 24.62 10.19
N TYR A 71 13.61 23.73 9.22
CA TYR A 71 12.66 22.64 9.02
C TYR A 71 12.64 21.65 10.20
N MET A 72 13.81 21.25 10.71
CA MET A 72 13.91 20.39 11.90
C MET A 72 13.34 21.05 13.16
N ARG A 73 13.56 22.36 13.34
CA ARG A 73 12.95 23.12 14.45
C ARG A 73 11.43 23.12 14.36
N LEU A 74 10.88 23.41 13.18
CA LEU A 74 9.44 23.37 12.94
C LEU A 74 8.85 21.98 13.19
N LEU A 75 9.55 20.92 12.76
CA LEU A 75 9.14 19.54 12.98
C LEU A 75 9.08 19.20 14.47
N PHE A 76 10.09 19.60 15.25
CA PHE A 76 10.11 19.39 16.71
C PHE A 76 8.97 20.14 17.41
N ASP A 77 8.70 21.38 17.01
CA ASP A 77 7.60 22.19 17.55
C ASP A 77 6.24 21.54 17.27
N LEU A 78 6.01 21.09 16.02
CA LEU A 78 4.81 20.35 15.63
C LEU A 78 4.65 19.05 16.44
N LEU A 79 5.74 18.33 16.70
CA LEU A 79 5.71 17.07 17.43
C LEU A 79 5.29 17.27 18.90
N GLN A 80 5.65 18.41 19.50
CA GLN A 80 5.29 18.74 20.90
C GLN A 80 3.78 18.99 21.08
N HIS A 81 3.02 19.25 20.03
CA HIS A 81 1.56 19.40 20.14
C HIS A 81 0.90 18.10 20.63
N ARG A 82 0.02 18.24 21.64
CA ARG A 82 -0.66 17.12 22.29
C ARG A 82 -1.35 16.16 21.32
N VAL A 83 -2.08 16.71 20.37
CA VAL A 83 -2.80 15.94 19.36
C VAL A 83 -1.86 15.15 18.45
N VAL A 84 -0.69 15.73 18.12
CA VAL A 84 0.25 15.15 17.15
C VAL A 84 0.94 13.92 17.74
N TYR A 85 1.56 14.03 18.92
CA TYR A 85 2.25 12.86 19.51
C TYR A 85 1.26 11.76 19.89
N GLN A 86 0.03 12.11 20.30
CA GLN A 86 -1.03 11.12 20.56
C GLN A 86 -1.44 10.38 19.29
N LEU A 87 -1.61 11.09 18.17
CA LEU A 87 -1.95 10.48 16.88
C LEU A 87 -0.83 9.57 16.37
N ILE A 88 0.43 9.99 16.52
CA ILE A 88 1.60 9.17 16.16
C ILE A 88 1.63 7.89 17.00
N ALA A 89 1.48 7.99 18.32
CA ALA A 89 1.43 6.84 19.21
C ALA A 89 0.26 5.91 18.87
N PHE A 90 -0.94 6.47 18.68
CA PHE A 90 -2.12 5.70 18.28
C PHE A 90 -1.89 4.94 16.97
N ARG A 91 -1.39 5.61 15.92
CA ARG A 91 -1.09 4.94 14.64
C ARG A 91 -0.05 3.85 14.77
N PHE A 92 0.98 4.07 15.57
CA PHE A 92 2.02 3.07 15.83
C PHE A 92 1.42 1.82 16.48
N PHE A 93 0.72 1.99 17.61
CA PHE A 93 0.11 0.85 18.31
C PHE A 93 -0.99 0.17 17.49
N TYR A 94 -1.81 0.95 16.77
CA TYR A 94 -2.80 0.41 15.84
C TYR A 94 -2.14 -0.49 14.79
N PHE A 95 -1.03 -0.04 14.19
CA PHE A 95 -0.31 -0.84 13.20
C PHE A 95 0.32 -2.10 13.81
N VAL A 96 0.98 -1.97 14.97
CA VAL A 96 1.58 -3.12 15.68
C VAL A 96 0.52 -4.17 16.02
N PHE A 97 -0.61 -3.76 16.59
CA PHE A 97 -1.69 -4.68 16.93
C PHE A 97 -2.42 -5.21 15.69
N SER A 98 -2.50 -4.44 14.60
CA SER A 98 -3.05 -4.93 13.33
C SER A 98 -2.20 -6.02 12.67
N LEU A 99 -0.89 -6.07 12.96
CA LEU A 99 0.00 -7.14 12.47
C LEU A 99 -0.11 -8.41 13.31
N MET A 100 -0.65 -8.33 14.53
CA MET A 100 -0.91 -9.49 15.37
C MET A 100 -2.09 -10.28 14.78
N SER A 101 -1.76 -11.31 13.99
CA SER A 101 -2.74 -12.22 13.40
C SER A 101 -2.65 -13.60 14.04
N VAL A 102 -3.76 -14.34 14.02
CA VAL A 102 -3.86 -15.67 14.63
C VAL A 102 -3.05 -16.68 13.80
N THR A 103 -2.10 -17.36 14.43
CA THR A 103 -1.25 -18.37 13.77
C THR A 103 -2.06 -19.58 13.26
N ALA A 104 -3.26 -19.79 13.79
CA ALA A 104 -4.22 -20.78 13.30
C ALA A 104 -4.98 -20.35 12.04
N HIS A 105 -4.78 -19.13 11.52
CA HIS A 105 -5.44 -18.67 10.30
C HIS A 105 -5.10 -19.57 9.10
N SER A 106 -3.82 -19.95 8.95
CA SER A 106 -3.42 -20.94 7.94
C SER A 106 -4.06 -22.30 8.22
N PHE A 107 -4.07 -22.75 9.49
CA PHE A 107 -4.61 -24.05 9.91
C PHE A 107 -6.09 -24.26 9.61
N LEU A 108 -6.91 -23.22 9.83
CA LEU A 108 -8.34 -23.26 9.54
C LEU A 108 -8.60 -23.18 8.03
N GLN A 109 -7.81 -22.39 7.29
CA GLN A 109 -8.05 -22.15 5.88
C GLN A 109 -7.88 -23.39 4.98
N TYR A 110 -6.97 -24.31 5.31
CA TYR A 110 -6.85 -25.58 4.59
C TYR A 110 -7.72 -26.72 5.14
N ARG A 111 -8.29 -26.57 6.35
CA ARG A 111 -9.14 -27.60 6.96
C ARG A 111 -10.60 -27.47 6.52
N PHE A 112 -11.01 -26.28 6.06
CA PHE A 112 -12.38 -25.96 5.62
C PHE A 112 -12.50 -25.68 4.12
N MET A 113 -11.49 -26.03 3.33
CA MET A 113 -11.47 -25.99 1.85
C MET A 113 -11.08 -27.35 1.32
#